data_AF-A0A109IGC8-F1
#
_entry.id   AF-A0A109IGC8-F1
#
_cell.length_a   1.000
_cell.length_b   1.000
_cell.length_c   1.000
_cell.angle_alpha   90.00
_cell.angle_beta   90.00
_cell.angle_gamma   90.00
#
_symmetry.space_group_name_H-M   'P 1'
#
loop_
_entity.id
_entity.type
_entity.pdbx_description
1 polymer ?
#
loop_
_entity_poly.entity_id
_entity_poly.type
_entity_poly.pdbx_seq_one_letter_code
_entity_poly.pdbx_strand_id
1 'polypeptide(L)'
;MVRMNADLAMGDTLLKKTGTANLFTVFGEPDIATDSTRDGLVVDIRGVDVYNPTTGELRGDGGTDDIAMWMLDTAYDEEEFFVRHIYFAGSEGKPDALDPYTRLRKALRNDIDESAWASLYSTRSRPFPRPDSGKIAVKVINHYGDEVLKVYDV
;
A
#
# COMPACT_ATOMS: atom_id res chain seq x y z
N MET A 1 -8.67 12.79 23.39
CA MET A 1 -7.60 13.78 23.64
C MET A 1 -6.34 13.27 22.94
N VAL A 2 -6.08 13.74 21.72
CA VAL A 2 -4.95 13.27 20.90
C VAL A 2 -3.67 13.89 21.46
N ARG A 3 -2.70 13.07 21.86
CA ARG A 3 -1.37 13.54 22.24
C ARG A 3 -0.58 13.81 20.96
N MET A 4 -0.37 15.09 20.65
CA MET A 4 0.59 15.50 19.63
C MET A 4 2.02 15.22 20.16
N ASN A 5 2.86 14.61 19.32
CA ASN A 5 4.26 14.36 19.63
C ASN A 5 5.02 15.68 19.81
N ALA A 6 5.94 15.73 20.78
CA ALA A 6 6.71 16.94 21.11
C ALA A 6 7.59 17.44 19.93
N ASP A 7 7.94 16.55 19.00
CA ASP A 7 8.64 16.91 17.75
C ASP A 7 7.84 17.85 16.85
N LEU A 8 6.51 17.78 16.90
CA LEU A 8 5.63 18.67 16.14
C LEU A 8 5.69 20.12 16.64
N ALA A 9 6.06 20.33 17.91
CA ALA A 9 6.19 21.66 18.51
C ALA A 9 7.56 22.32 18.24
N MET A 10 8.53 21.58 17.70
CA MET A 10 9.86 22.09 17.33
C MET A 10 9.99 22.44 15.83
N GLY A 11 8.89 22.43 15.07
CA GLY A 11 8.90 22.80 13.66
C GLY A 11 9.23 24.28 13.40
N ASP A 12 8.84 25.17 14.31
CA ASP A 12 8.93 26.62 14.09
C ASP A 12 10.33 27.21 14.31
N THR A 13 11.24 26.49 14.98
CA THR A 13 12.55 27.05 15.40
C THR A 13 13.75 26.50 14.64
N LEU A 14 13.63 25.37 13.94
CA LEU A 14 14.76 24.69 13.28
C LEU A 14 14.65 24.59 11.76
N LEU A 15 13.47 24.82 11.17
CA LEU A 15 13.29 24.71 9.72
C LEU A 15 13.60 26.05 9.03
N LYS A 16 14.84 26.19 8.54
CA LYS A 16 15.12 27.13 7.46
C LYS A 16 14.12 26.85 6.32
N LYS A 17 13.43 27.89 5.87
CA LYS A 17 12.47 27.88 4.74
C LYS A 17 13.16 27.54 3.41
N THR A 18 13.66 26.33 3.27
CA THR A 18 13.95 25.71 1.98
C THR A 18 12.84 24.69 1.76
N GLY A 19 11.97 24.93 0.77
CA GLY A 19 10.79 24.13 0.45
C GLY A 19 11.08 22.73 -0.09
N THR A 20 12.06 22.04 0.49
CA THR A 20 12.56 20.73 0.07
C THR A 20 12.61 19.70 1.21
N ALA A 21 12.09 20.02 2.38
CA ALA A 21 11.94 19.06 3.48
C ALA A 21 10.46 18.68 3.64
N ASN A 22 9.97 17.75 2.82
CA ASN A 22 8.68 17.05 3.00
C ASN A 22 8.74 16.07 4.18
N LEU A 23 9.26 16.49 5.34
CA LEU A 23 9.59 15.60 6.45
C LEU A 23 8.35 15.08 7.23
N PHE A 24 7.12 15.41 6.80
CA PHE A 24 5.92 15.24 7.61
C PHE A 24 4.65 14.83 6.83
N THR A 25 4.73 14.38 5.58
CA THR A 25 3.55 13.86 4.86
C THR A 25 2.98 12.68 5.67
N VAL A 26 1.71 12.77 6.07
CA VAL A 26 1.07 11.74 6.89
C VAL A 26 0.24 10.86 5.97
N PHE A 27 0.62 9.59 5.87
CA PHE A 27 -0.15 8.58 5.15
C PHE A 27 -1.25 8.04 6.06
N GLY A 28 -2.48 8.10 5.56
CA GLY A 28 -3.67 7.60 6.21
C GLY A 28 -3.86 6.12 5.96
N GLU A 29 -5.02 5.63 6.37
CA GLU A 29 -5.36 4.22 6.26
C GLU A 29 -5.63 3.83 4.80
N PRO A 30 -5.29 2.60 4.38
CA PRO A 30 -5.74 2.12 3.09
C PRO A 30 -7.27 2.04 3.06
N ASP A 31 -7.83 2.18 1.87
CA ASP A 31 -9.24 1.93 1.58
C ASP A 31 -9.38 0.69 0.69
N ILE A 32 -10.28 -0.22 1.06
CA ILE A 32 -10.50 -1.48 0.33
C ILE A 32 -12.00 -1.76 0.15
N ALA A 33 -12.31 -2.49 -0.92
CA ALA A 33 -13.59 -3.17 -1.08
C ALA A 33 -13.37 -4.68 -1.06
N THR A 34 -14.35 -5.43 -0.54
CA THR A 34 -14.31 -6.89 -0.51
C THR A 34 -15.50 -7.48 -1.26
N ASP A 35 -15.23 -8.48 -2.11
CA ASP A 35 -16.25 -9.16 -2.91
C ASP A 35 -16.17 -10.67 -2.69
N SER A 36 -17.32 -11.30 -2.44
CA SER A 36 -17.42 -12.77 -2.43
C SER A 36 -17.68 -13.28 -3.85
N THR A 37 -16.76 -14.08 -4.38
CA THR A 37 -16.88 -14.73 -5.69
C THR A 37 -17.15 -16.23 -5.52
N ARG A 38 -17.39 -16.95 -6.63
CA ARG A 38 -17.52 -18.42 -6.60
C ARG A 38 -16.23 -19.11 -6.14
N ASP A 39 -15.08 -18.48 -6.38
CA ASP A 39 -13.75 -19.05 -6.15
C ASP A 39 -13.15 -18.60 -4.81
N GLY A 40 -13.82 -17.69 -4.08
CA GLY A 40 -13.37 -17.19 -2.79
C GLY A 40 -13.62 -15.69 -2.60
N LEU A 41 -13.10 -15.16 -1.49
CA LEU A 41 -13.08 -13.73 -1.19
C LEU A 41 -12.02 -13.03 -2.05
N VAL A 42 -12.32 -11.83 -2.51
CA VAL A 42 -11.40 -10.96 -3.25
C VAL A 42 -11.36 -9.59 -2.59
N VAL A 43 -10.18 -8.98 -2.57
CA VAL A 43 -9.93 -7.64 -2.04
C VAL A 43 -9.53 -6.72 -3.20
N ASP A 44 -10.22 -5.60 -3.34
CA ASP A 44 -9.83 -4.48 -4.20
C ASP A 44 -9.26 -3.36 -3.35
N ILE A 45 -8.03 -2.93 -3.60
CA ILE A 45 -7.52 -1.69 -3.04
C ILE A 45 -8.03 -0.49 -3.84
N ARG A 46 -8.63 0.48 -3.15
CA ARG A 46 -9.20 1.70 -3.74
C ARG A 46 -8.24 2.87 -3.69
N GLY A 47 -7.37 2.89 -2.69
CA GLY A 47 -6.36 3.92 -2.53
C GLY A 47 -5.82 3.97 -1.11
N VAL A 48 -5.11 5.06 -0.82
CA VAL A 48 -4.64 5.43 0.51
C VAL A 48 -4.81 6.93 0.65
N ASP A 49 -5.29 7.38 1.80
CA ASP A 49 -5.38 8.81 2.08
C ASP A 49 -3.97 9.39 2.28
N VAL A 50 -3.68 10.54 1.65
CA VAL A 50 -2.39 11.22 1.83
C VAL A 50 -2.62 12.64 2.32
N TYR A 51 -2.16 12.94 3.54
CA TYR A 51 -2.21 14.28 4.10
C TYR A 51 -0.90 15.02 3.90
N ASN A 52 -0.94 16.14 3.18
CA ASN A 52 0.19 17.03 3.01
C ASN A 52 0.13 18.16 4.06
N PRO A 53 0.98 18.17 5.10
CA PRO A 53 0.91 19.15 6.18
C PRO A 53 1.36 20.56 5.75
N THR A 54 2.08 20.69 4.64
CA THR A 54 2.54 21.99 4.12
C THR A 54 1.41 22.74 3.42
N THR A 55 0.51 22.01 2.76
CA THR A 55 -0.65 22.56 2.05
C THR A 55 -1.94 22.47 2.87
N GLY A 56 -1.99 21.57 3.86
CA GLY A 56 -3.22 21.22 4.59
C GLY A 56 -4.21 20.40 3.78
N GLU A 57 -3.81 19.94 2.58
CA GLU A 57 -4.67 19.14 1.70
C GLU A 57 -4.66 17.67 2.14
N LEU A 58 -5.86 17.10 2.29
CA LEU A 58 -6.08 15.67 2.30
C LEU A 58 -6.38 15.23 0.87
N ARG A 59 -5.44 14.53 0.25
CA ARG A 59 -5.65 13.86 -1.04
C ARG A 59 -6.24 12.49 -0.78
N GLY A 60 -7.57 12.43 -0.71
CA GLY A 60 -8.34 11.17 -0.60
C GLY A 60 -8.82 10.64 -1.95
N ASP A 61 -8.50 11.34 -3.04
CA ASP A 61 -9.00 11.11 -4.40
C ASP A 61 -7.92 10.61 -5.37
N GLY A 62 -6.67 10.47 -4.92
CA GLY A 62 -5.53 9.99 -5.73
C GLY A 62 -5.67 8.55 -6.23
N GLY A 63 -6.67 7.81 -5.74
CA GLY A 63 -6.90 6.41 -6.11
C GLY A 63 -5.67 5.56 -5.79
N THR A 64 -5.30 4.67 -6.70
CA THR A 64 -4.19 3.74 -6.51
C THR A 64 -2.86 4.23 -7.08
N ASP A 65 -2.79 5.48 -7.56
CA ASP A 65 -1.57 6.01 -8.23
C ASP A 65 -0.40 6.24 -7.26
N ASP A 66 -0.70 6.60 -6.02
CA ASP A 66 0.29 6.82 -4.95
C ASP A 66 0.76 5.53 -4.26
N ILE A 67 0.20 4.38 -4.64
CA ILE A 67 0.56 3.07 -4.11
C ILE A 67 1.64 2.47 -5.00
N ALA A 68 2.85 2.30 -4.45
CA ALA A 68 3.90 1.53 -5.12
C ALA A 68 3.59 0.03 -5.04
N MET A 69 3.21 -0.42 -3.84
CA MET A 69 3.02 -1.83 -3.53
C MET A 69 1.98 -2.00 -2.43
N TRP A 70 1.20 -3.08 -2.52
CA TRP A 70 0.33 -3.51 -1.43
C TRP A 70 0.43 -5.02 -1.21
N MET A 71 0.28 -5.41 0.04
CA MET A 71 0.42 -6.78 0.51
C MET A 71 -0.82 -7.13 1.31
N LEU A 72 -1.22 -8.39 1.20
CA LEU A 72 -2.40 -8.92 1.85
C LEU A 72 -2.03 -10.16 2.66
N ASP A 73 -2.35 -10.08 3.94
CA ASP A 73 -2.46 -11.23 4.80
C ASP A 73 -3.92 -11.72 4.76
N THR A 74 -4.12 -12.89 4.15
CA THR A 74 -5.44 -13.51 3.96
C THR A 74 -5.95 -14.28 5.17
N ALA A 75 -5.14 -14.45 6.22
CA ALA A 75 -5.47 -15.20 7.43
C ALA A 75 -4.75 -14.60 8.63
N TYR A 76 -5.08 -13.33 8.91
CA TYR A 76 -4.44 -12.57 9.97
C TYR A 76 -4.95 -13.04 11.34
N ASP A 77 -4.03 -13.31 12.26
CA ASP A 77 -4.28 -13.86 13.60
C ASP A 77 -4.15 -12.83 14.72
N GLU A 78 -3.97 -11.55 14.36
CA GLU A 78 -3.73 -10.43 15.29
C GLU A 78 -2.35 -10.41 15.95
N GLU A 79 -1.45 -11.35 15.64
CA GLU A 79 -0.10 -11.41 16.20
C GLU A 79 0.95 -10.89 15.21
N GLU A 80 0.98 -11.48 14.01
CA GLU A 80 2.03 -11.21 13.02
C GLU A 80 1.46 -11.02 11.62
N PHE A 81 2.07 -10.10 10.86
CA PHE A 81 1.70 -9.89 9.47
C PHE A 81 2.51 -10.81 8.56
N PHE A 82 1.84 -11.75 7.89
CA PHE A 82 2.46 -12.59 6.87
C PHE A 82 2.03 -12.15 5.48
N VAL A 83 3.03 -11.87 4.62
CA VAL A 83 2.80 -11.57 3.21
C VAL A 83 2.36 -12.85 2.50
N ARG A 84 1.06 -13.02 2.32
CA ARG A 84 0.48 -14.15 1.58
C ARG A 84 0.24 -13.79 0.13
N HIS A 85 -0.24 -12.57 -0.14
CA HIS A 85 -0.24 -11.98 -1.48
C HIS A 85 0.52 -10.65 -1.51
N ILE A 86 1.04 -10.32 -2.70
CA ILE A 86 1.76 -9.08 -2.99
C ILE A 86 1.39 -8.60 -4.39
N TYR A 87 1.22 -7.29 -4.52
CA TYR A 87 0.85 -6.64 -5.77
C TYR A 87 1.47 -5.25 -5.85
N PHE A 88 1.67 -4.79 -7.08
CA PHE A 88 2.14 -3.45 -7.43
C PHE A 88 1.00 -2.66 -8.06
N ALA A 89 0.96 -1.37 -7.77
CA ALA A 89 -0.05 -0.45 -8.29
C ALA A 89 0.62 0.85 -8.78
N GLY A 90 -0.21 1.82 -9.17
CA GLY A 90 0.21 3.14 -9.63
C GLY A 90 1.15 3.13 -10.84
N SER A 91 2.09 4.09 -10.88
CA SER A 91 3.06 4.22 -11.98
C SER A 91 3.91 2.96 -12.16
N GLU A 92 4.26 2.28 -11.07
CA GLU A 92 5.08 1.07 -11.09
C GLU A 92 4.35 -0.12 -11.75
N GLY A 93 3.02 -0.07 -11.84
CA GLY A 93 2.20 -1.05 -12.55
C GLY A 93 1.93 -0.79 -14.02
N LYS A 94 2.50 0.28 -14.58
CA LYS A 94 2.31 0.63 -16.00
C LYS A 94 3.41 -0.01 -16.86
N PRO A 95 3.07 -0.63 -18.01
CA PRO A 95 4.05 -1.28 -18.90
C PRO A 95 5.14 -0.35 -19.47
N ASP A 96 4.89 0.96 -19.45
CA ASP A 96 5.69 2.04 -20.02
C ASP A 96 6.40 2.91 -18.97
N ALA A 97 6.18 2.65 -17.68
CA ALA A 97 6.97 3.25 -16.60
C ALA A 97 8.28 2.49 -16.38
N LEU A 98 9.20 3.08 -15.60
CA LEU A 98 10.52 2.53 -15.34
C LEU A 98 10.42 1.28 -14.45
N ASP A 99 10.01 0.12 -14.99
CA ASP A 99 9.82 -1.13 -14.25
C ASP A 99 11.05 -1.42 -13.35
N PRO A 100 10.96 -1.15 -12.03
CA PRO A 100 12.09 -1.21 -11.10
C PRO A 100 12.49 -2.67 -10.88
N TYR A 101 11.61 -3.59 -11.25
CA TYR A 101 11.79 -5.03 -11.20
C TYR A 101 12.33 -5.59 -12.50
N THR A 102 12.64 -4.79 -13.52
CA THR A 102 13.37 -5.24 -14.73
C THR A 102 14.65 -5.99 -14.34
N ARG A 103 15.36 -5.53 -13.29
CA ARG A 103 16.55 -6.20 -12.78
C ARG A 103 16.22 -7.53 -12.10
N LEU A 104 15.13 -7.58 -11.34
CA LEU A 104 14.64 -8.81 -10.69
C LEU A 104 14.17 -9.84 -11.72
N ARG A 105 13.40 -9.43 -12.73
CA ARG A 105 13.00 -10.26 -13.88
C ARG A 105 14.21 -10.81 -14.62
N LYS A 106 15.22 -9.97 -14.87
CA LYS A 106 16.50 -10.40 -15.49
C LYS A 106 17.33 -11.33 -14.60
N ALA A 107 17.16 -11.29 -13.28
CA ALA A 107 17.83 -12.19 -12.36
C ALA A 107 17.13 -13.56 -12.31
N LEU A 108 15.79 -13.58 -12.36
CA LEU A 108 14.97 -14.79 -12.26
C LEU A 108 14.82 -15.57 -13.59
N ARG A 109 15.13 -14.94 -14.74
CA ARG A 109 15.25 -15.51 -16.12
C ARG A 109 14.34 -16.68 -16.50
N ASN A 110 14.70 -17.91 -16.10
CA ASN A 110 14.13 -19.16 -16.61
C ASN A 110 12.97 -19.72 -15.78
N ASP A 111 12.71 -19.16 -14.60
CA ASP A 111 11.68 -19.67 -13.67
C ASP A 111 10.44 -18.74 -13.55
N ILE A 112 10.33 -17.74 -14.44
CA ILE A 112 9.22 -16.78 -14.38
C ILE A 112 8.10 -17.23 -15.30
N ASP A 113 6.97 -17.62 -14.71
CA ASP A 113 5.69 -17.68 -15.41
C ASP A 113 5.23 -16.24 -15.72
N GLU A 114 5.15 -15.89 -17.00
CA GLU A 114 4.77 -14.54 -17.45
C GLU A 114 3.36 -14.15 -16.99
N SER A 115 2.45 -15.11 -16.89
CA SER A 115 1.09 -14.87 -16.41
C SER A 115 1.08 -14.58 -14.91
N ALA A 116 1.91 -15.29 -14.14
CA ALA A 116 2.09 -15.03 -12.72
C ALA A 116 2.74 -13.65 -12.51
N TRP A 117 3.71 -13.27 -13.33
CA TRP A 117 4.34 -11.95 -13.28
C TRP A 117 3.35 -10.82 -13.58
N ALA A 118 2.55 -10.98 -14.64
CA ALA A 118 1.51 -10.01 -14.99
C ALA A 118 0.48 -9.86 -13.85
N SER A 119 0.16 -10.95 -13.14
CA SER A 119 -0.78 -10.91 -12.00
C SER A 119 -0.29 -10.09 -10.80
N LEU A 120 1.01 -9.77 -10.73
CA LEU A 120 1.55 -8.89 -9.69
C LEU A 120 1.10 -7.45 -9.87
N TYR A 121 0.78 -7.01 -11.09
CA TYR A 121 0.37 -5.63 -11.36
C TYR A 121 -1.15 -5.52 -11.34
N SER A 122 -1.71 -5.44 -10.13
CA SER A 122 -3.15 -5.45 -9.93
C SER A 122 -3.54 -4.68 -8.67
N THR A 123 -4.68 -3.98 -8.74
CA THR A 123 -5.36 -3.43 -7.56
C THR A 123 -6.35 -4.43 -6.96
N ARG A 124 -6.56 -5.57 -7.62
CA ARG A 124 -7.48 -6.64 -7.21
C ARG A 124 -6.71 -7.90 -6.87
N SER A 125 -6.98 -8.48 -5.71
CA SER A 125 -6.34 -9.72 -5.30
C SER A 125 -6.84 -10.91 -6.13
N ARG A 126 -6.01 -11.95 -6.19
CA ARG A 126 -6.47 -13.30 -6.50
C ARG A 126 -7.49 -13.75 -5.43
N PRO A 127 -8.49 -14.58 -5.79
CA PRO A 127 -9.43 -15.14 -4.82
C PRO A 127 -8.71 -15.98 -3.75
N PHE A 128 -9.21 -15.95 -2.52
CA PHE A 128 -8.71 -16.75 -1.41
C PHE A 128 -9.86 -17.23 -0.51
N PRO A 129 -9.68 -18.33 0.25
CA PRO A 129 -10.68 -18.78 1.21
C PRO A 129 -10.94 -17.70 2.28
N ARG A 130 -12.18 -17.55 2.75
CA ARG A 130 -12.45 -16.66 3.88
C ARG A 130 -11.71 -17.21 5.12
N PRO A 131 -10.94 -16.38 5.85
CA PRO A 131 -10.18 -16.86 7.00
C PRO A 131 -11.08 -17.25 8.17
N ASP A 132 -10.66 -18.26 8.92
CA ASP A 132 -11.36 -18.72 10.14
C ASP A 132 -11.36 -17.64 11.25
N SER A 133 -10.33 -16.77 11.28
CA SER A 133 -10.27 -15.62 12.17
C SER A 133 -11.30 -14.53 11.84
N GLY A 134 -11.87 -14.56 10.63
CA GLY A 134 -12.72 -13.47 10.10
C GLY A 134 -11.96 -12.17 9.85
N LYS A 135 -10.61 -12.19 9.84
CA LYS A 135 -9.78 -11.00 9.70
C LYS A 135 -8.74 -11.15 8.59
N ILE A 136 -8.53 -10.05 7.88
CA ILE A 136 -7.40 -9.87 6.97
C ILE A 136 -6.62 -8.62 7.38
N ALA A 137 -5.36 -8.55 6.96
CA ALA A 137 -4.57 -7.34 7.08
C ALA A 137 -4.05 -6.90 5.71
N VAL A 138 -4.12 -5.59 5.44
CA VAL A 138 -3.60 -4.99 4.23
C VAL A 138 -2.50 -4.02 4.63
N LYS A 139 -1.31 -4.22 4.04
CA LYS A 139 -0.18 -3.31 4.18
C LYS A 139 0.08 -2.63 2.84
N VAL A 140 0.27 -1.32 2.86
CA VAL A 140 0.56 -0.50 1.68
C VAL A 140 1.90 0.18 1.87
N ILE A 141 2.67 0.26 0.78
CA ILE A 141 3.91 1.02 0.69
C ILE A 141 3.80 1.99 -0.49
N ASN A 142 4.15 3.25 -0.25
CA ASN A 142 4.16 4.30 -1.27
C ASN A 142 5.52 4.39 -2.00
N HIS A 143 5.64 5.33 -2.95
CA HIS A 143 6.88 5.59 -3.69
C HIS A 143 8.01 6.21 -2.85
N TYR A 144 7.68 6.75 -1.68
CA TYR A 144 8.64 7.36 -0.74
C TYR A 144 9.19 6.35 0.29
N GLY A 145 8.65 5.14 0.33
CA GLY A 145 9.02 4.08 1.27
C GLY A 145 8.25 4.11 2.60
N ASP A 146 7.24 4.97 2.76
CA ASP A 146 6.37 4.95 3.93
C ASP A 146 5.42 3.76 3.86
N GLU A 147 5.16 3.14 5.02
CA GLU A 147 4.26 2.00 5.13
C GLU A 147 3.08 2.28 6.07
N VAL A 148 1.92 1.73 5.73
CA VAL A 148 0.74 1.69 6.59
C VAL A 148 0.14 0.29 6.58
N LEU A 149 -0.31 -0.20 7.73
CA LEU A 149 -1.00 -1.48 7.87
C LEU A 149 -2.36 -1.25 8.53
N LYS A 150 -3.39 -1.88 7.99
CA LYS A 150 -4.73 -1.88 8.56
C LYS A 150 -5.36 -3.26 8.50
N VAL A 151 -6.08 -3.59 9.58
CA VAL A 151 -6.82 -4.85 9.74
C VAL A 151 -8.27 -4.61 9.38
N TYR A 152 -8.89 -5.58 8.72
CA TYR A 152 -10.29 -5.56 8.32
C TYR A 152 -10.99 -6.83 8.75
N ASP A 153 -12.23 -6.68 9.22
CA ASP A 153 -13.16 -7.79 9.40
C ASP A 153 -13.77 -8.15 8.04
N VAL A 154 -13.83 -9.45 7.73
CA VAL A 154 -14.29 -9.95 6.43
C VAL A 154 -15.24 -11.11 6.48
#